data_AF-A0A8S3IS32-F1
#
_entry.id   AF-A0A8S3IS32-F1
#
_cell.length_a   1.000
_cell.length_b   1.000
_cell.length_c   1.000
_cell.angle_alpha   90.00
_cell.angle_beta   90.00
_cell.angle_gamma   90.00
#
_symmetry.space_group_name_H-M   'P 1'
#
loop_
_entity.id
_entity.type
_entity.pdbx_description
1 polymer ?
#
loop_
_entity_poly.entity_id
_entity_poly.type
_entity_poly.pdbx_seq_one_letter_code
_entity_poly.pdbx_strand_id
1 'polypeptide(L)'
;ILYNLVDILSDDTRSSEINITSNDGQISKWLEQTFSSKQQRTMTATGRFESIKAIIQASSFVNALQRQLRMHTKEQLGVMLNLPVDANQLNLWSFNMIEHSDPLTFTVLLTFHAHNIISHYRIDIETLKSFAHALTEGYTKFRAVYHNDYHGADVLQTVHCLLIKSNLLN
;
A
#
# COMPACT_ATOMS: atom_id res chain seq x y z
N ILE A 1 -6.31 -22.81 5.50
CA ILE A 1 -6.99 -21.56 5.87
C ILE A 1 -6.82 -20.61 4.68
N LEU A 2 -7.58 -20.87 3.62
CA LEU A 2 -7.56 -20.12 2.36
C LEU A 2 -9.02 -19.81 2.07
N TYR A 3 -9.53 -18.72 2.63
CA TYR A 3 -10.70 -18.07 2.05
C TYR A 3 -10.17 -17.17 0.93
N ASN A 4 -10.78 -17.30 -0.25
CA ASN A 4 -10.51 -16.47 -1.41
C ASN A 4 -10.62 -15.00 -1.01
N LEU A 5 -9.51 -14.26 -1.02
CA LEU A 5 -9.48 -12.82 -0.79
C LEU A 5 -10.38 -12.04 -1.78
N VAL A 6 -10.75 -12.68 -2.90
CA VAL A 6 -11.70 -12.15 -3.89
C VAL A 6 -13.10 -11.94 -3.30
N ASP A 7 -13.52 -12.76 -2.32
CA ASP A 7 -14.85 -12.61 -1.71
C ASP A 7 -14.95 -11.34 -0.85
N ILE A 8 -13.82 -10.86 -0.27
CA ILE A 8 -13.77 -9.65 0.57
C ILE A 8 -14.00 -8.37 -0.26
N LEU A 9 -13.79 -8.42 -1.57
CA LEU A 9 -13.94 -7.28 -2.48
C LEU A 9 -15.17 -7.39 -3.40
N SER A 10 -16.00 -8.43 -3.23
CA SER A 10 -17.25 -8.57 -3.97
C SER A 10 -18.29 -7.54 -3.48
N ASP A 11 -18.98 -6.88 -4.41
CA ASP A 11 -19.99 -5.84 -4.11
C ASP A 11 -21.15 -6.39 -3.23
N ASP A 12 -21.34 -7.71 -3.23
CA ASP A 12 -22.33 -8.44 -2.40
C ASP A 12 -22.01 -8.42 -0.89
N THR A 13 -20.76 -8.18 -0.48
CA THR A 13 -20.40 -8.00 0.94
C THR A 13 -20.80 -6.64 1.51
N ARG A 14 -21.15 -5.65 0.66
CA ARG A 14 -21.58 -4.31 1.13
C ARG A 14 -22.99 -4.31 1.73
N SER A 15 -23.76 -5.39 1.55
CA SER A 15 -25.14 -5.49 2.01
C SER A 15 -25.34 -6.45 3.19
N SER A 16 -24.32 -7.19 3.60
CA SER A 16 -24.39 -7.97 4.85
C SER A 16 -24.18 -7.03 6.03
N GLU A 17 -25.26 -6.70 6.75
CA GLU A 17 -25.14 -6.17 8.12
C GLU A 17 -24.35 -7.18 8.94
N ILE A 18 -23.08 -6.88 9.21
CA ILE A 18 -22.24 -7.73 10.04
C ILE A 18 -22.78 -7.62 11.46
N ASN A 19 -23.56 -8.61 11.88
CA ASN A 19 -24.12 -8.67 13.23
C ASN A 19 -23.04 -9.19 14.19
N ILE A 20 -22.12 -8.32 14.59
CA ILE A 20 -21.01 -8.67 15.48
C ILE A 20 -21.50 -8.55 16.92
N THR A 21 -22.08 -9.63 17.45
CA THR A 21 -22.51 -9.69 18.86
C THR A 21 -21.44 -10.37 19.71
N SER A 22 -21.22 -9.86 20.91
CA SER A 22 -20.39 -10.47 21.94
C SER A 22 -21.20 -10.63 23.23
N ASN A 23 -20.79 -11.55 24.11
CA ASN A 23 -21.43 -11.74 25.41
C ASN A 23 -21.20 -10.55 26.38
N ASP A 24 -20.38 -9.56 25.99
CA ASP A 24 -20.13 -8.34 26.75
C ASP A 24 -20.82 -7.15 26.08
N GLY A 25 -21.74 -6.51 26.80
CA GLY A 25 -22.48 -5.35 26.29
C GLY A 25 -21.58 -4.16 25.91
N GLN A 26 -20.42 -3.99 26.55
CA GLN A 26 -19.48 -2.91 26.22
C GLN A 26 -18.76 -3.19 24.90
N ILE A 27 -18.31 -4.43 24.71
CA ILE A 27 -17.63 -4.85 23.47
C ILE A 27 -18.61 -4.81 22.30
N SER A 28 -19.83 -5.32 22.47
CA SER A 28 -20.88 -5.26 21.43
C SER A 28 -21.19 -3.82 21.02
N LYS A 29 -21.36 -2.90 21.99
CA LYS A 29 -21.59 -1.49 21.72
C LYS A 29 -20.41 -0.82 21.00
N TRP A 30 -19.17 -1.15 21.38
CA TRP A 30 -17.98 -0.63 20.69
C TRP A 30 -17.87 -1.14 19.26
N LEU A 31 -18.17 -2.42 19.01
CA LEU A 31 -18.18 -3.03 17.69
C LEU A 31 -19.24 -2.41 16.78
N GLU A 32 -20.47 -2.22 17.30
CA GLU A 32 -21.53 -1.52 16.59
C GLU A 32 -21.14 -0.08 16.24
N GLN A 33 -20.53 0.66 17.17
CA GLN A 33 -20.10 2.04 16.91
C GLN A 33 -18.97 2.12 15.88
N THR A 34 -18.01 1.19 15.93
CA THR A 34 -16.80 1.26 15.11
C THR A 34 -17.02 0.71 13.70
N PHE A 35 -17.77 -0.38 13.57
CA PHE A 35 -17.90 -1.14 12.31
C PHE A 35 -19.29 -1.09 11.67
N SER A 36 -20.32 -0.52 12.33
CA SER A 36 -21.63 -0.37 11.69
C SER A 36 -21.59 0.66 10.55
N SER A 37 -22.28 0.32 9.46
CA SER A 37 -22.31 1.02 8.17
C SER A 37 -22.68 2.53 8.29
N LYS A 38 -23.27 2.96 9.40
CA LYS A 38 -23.59 4.38 9.65
C LYS A 38 -22.35 5.28 9.81
N GLN A 39 -21.22 4.76 10.29
CA GLN A 39 -20.00 5.56 10.51
C GLN A 39 -19.05 5.57 9.31
N GLN A 40 -19.16 4.60 8.40
CA GLN A 40 -18.34 4.55 7.16
C GLN A 40 -18.73 5.62 6.12
N ARG A 41 -19.93 6.21 6.21
CA ARG A 41 -20.41 7.24 5.26
C ARG A 41 -19.72 8.60 5.40
N THR A 42 -18.98 8.86 6.49
CA THR A 42 -18.29 10.13 6.73
C THR A 42 -16.84 10.16 6.24
N MET A 43 -16.28 9.02 5.81
CA MET A 43 -14.89 8.92 5.30
C MET A 43 -14.82 8.79 3.77
N THR A 44 -15.95 8.86 3.05
CA THR A 44 -15.95 8.76 1.59
C THR A 44 -15.50 10.06 0.92
N ALA A 45 -14.24 10.03 0.48
CA ALA A 45 -13.71 10.66 -0.72
C ALA A 45 -13.67 12.19 -0.79
N THR A 46 -12.53 12.75 -0.37
CA THR A 46 -11.95 13.89 -1.07
C THR A 46 -11.52 13.45 -2.48
N GLY A 47 -12.12 14.05 -3.51
CA GLY A 47 -11.62 14.05 -4.89
C GLY A 47 -11.94 12.79 -5.73
N ARG A 48 -12.93 12.91 -6.62
CA ARG A 48 -13.05 12.02 -7.78
C ARG A 48 -11.77 12.14 -8.61
N PHE A 49 -10.98 11.06 -8.72
CA PHE A 49 -9.80 11.01 -9.56
C PHE A 49 -10.19 10.73 -11.02
N GLU A 50 -10.22 11.78 -11.84
CA GLU A 50 -10.18 11.70 -13.33
C GLU A 50 -8.92 10.96 -13.86
N SER A 51 -7.98 10.62 -12.97
CA SER A 51 -6.69 9.98 -13.23
C SER A 51 -6.78 8.55 -13.78
N ILE A 52 -7.85 7.80 -13.49
CA ILE A 52 -7.95 6.36 -13.84
C ILE A 52 -7.90 6.13 -15.36
N LYS A 53 -8.51 7.02 -16.16
CA LYS A 53 -8.51 6.90 -17.62
C LYS A 53 -7.14 7.21 -18.23
N ALA A 54 -6.42 8.18 -17.66
CA ALA A 54 -5.06 8.51 -18.10
C ALA A 54 -4.07 7.37 -17.82
N ILE A 55 -4.24 6.67 -16.68
CA ILE A 55 -3.43 5.51 -16.28
C ILE A 55 -3.59 4.35 -17.28
N ILE A 56 -4.82 4.09 -17.74
CA ILE A 56 -5.12 3.01 -18.70
C ILE A 56 -4.52 3.29 -20.09
N GLN A 57 -4.50 4.55 -20.53
CA GLN A 57 -3.93 4.91 -21.82
C GLN A 57 -2.39 4.84 -21.81
N ALA A 58 -1.75 5.20 -20.69
CA ALA A 58 -0.30 5.10 -20.54
C ALA A 58 0.20 3.64 -20.46
N SER A 59 -0.54 2.74 -19.81
CA SER A 59 -0.13 1.35 -19.59
C SER A 59 -0.07 0.52 -20.89
N SER A 60 -0.89 0.84 -21.89
CA SER A 60 -0.89 0.15 -23.20
C SER A 60 0.38 0.43 -24.02
N PHE A 61 0.90 1.67 -23.99
CA PHE A 61 2.05 2.08 -24.80
C PHE A 61 3.40 1.58 -24.24
N VAL A 62 3.51 1.35 -22.92
CA VAL A 62 4.78 1.03 -22.23
C VAL A 62 5.16 -0.46 -22.33
N ASN A 63 4.19 -1.35 -22.58
CA ASN A 63 4.41 -2.80 -22.58
C ASN A 63 5.37 -3.30 -23.67
N ALA A 64 5.52 -2.57 -24.78
CA ALA A 64 6.42 -2.94 -25.88
C ALA A 64 7.89 -2.58 -25.60
N LEU A 65 8.17 -1.51 -24.86
CA LEU A 65 9.54 -1.02 -24.61
C LEU A 65 10.20 -1.70 -23.40
N GLN A 66 9.39 -2.25 -22.49
CA GLN A 66 9.85 -2.68 -21.16
C GLN A 66 10.56 -4.04 -21.15
N ARG A 67 10.44 -4.90 -22.18
CA ARG A 67 10.97 -6.27 -22.10
C ARG A 67 12.49 -6.38 -22.30
N GLN A 68 13.15 -5.40 -22.92
CA GLN A 68 14.59 -5.49 -23.24
C GLN A 68 15.55 -4.84 -22.22
N LEU A 69 15.07 -4.02 -21.27
CA LEU A 69 15.93 -3.28 -20.31
C LEU A 69 15.87 -3.80 -18.86
N ARG A 70 14.98 -4.75 -18.55
CA ARG A 70 14.41 -4.99 -17.21
C ARG A 70 15.35 -5.49 -16.08
N MET A 71 16.52 -6.03 -16.38
CA MET A 71 17.37 -6.64 -15.32
C MET A 71 18.52 -5.72 -14.89
N HIS A 72 19.17 -5.02 -15.82
CA HIS A 72 20.32 -4.15 -15.50
C HIS A 72 19.89 -2.82 -14.85
N THR A 73 18.65 -2.37 -15.09
CA THR A 73 18.11 -1.13 -14.52
C THR A 73 17.66 -1.29 -13.07
N LYS A 74 17.21 -2.49 -12.66
CA LYS A 74 16.68 -2.70 -11.31
C LYS A 74 17.80 -2.61 -10.27
N GLU A 75 18.90 -3.34 -10.46
CA GLU A 75 20.04 -3.29 -9.54
C GLU A 75 20.63 -1.86 -9.44
N GLN A 76 20.77 -1.16 -10.57
CA GLN A 76 21.22 0.23 -10.59
C GLN A 76 20.27 1.18 -9.84
N LEU A 77 18.95 1.00 -9.98
CA LEU A 77 17.98 1.80 -9.23
C LEU A 77 18.04 1.55 -7.73
N GLY A 78 18.25 0.31 -7.31
CA GLY A 78 18.44 -0.02 -5.89
C GLY A 78 19.63 0.74 -5.29
N VAL A 79 20.73 0.83 -6.03
CA VAL A 79 21.91 1.62 -5.65
C VAL A 79 21.59 3.11 -5.61
N MET A 80 20.91 3.68 -6.62
CA MET A 80 20.53 5.11 -6.63
C MET A 80 19.57 5.51 -5.50
N LEU A 81 18.75 4.56 -5.05
CA LEU A 81 17.84 4.72 -3.92
C LEU A 81 18.51 4.47 -2.57
N ASN A 82 19.76 4.01 -2.54
CA ASN A 82 20.49 3.60 -1.34
C ASN A 82 19.71 2.57 -0.50
N LEU A 83 19.06 1.59 -1.13
CA LEU A 83 18.27 0.59 -0.41
C LEU A 83 19.18 -0.43 0.29
N PRO A 84 19.15 -0.55 1.62
CA PRO A 84 20.02 -1.47 2.37
C PRO A 84 19.65 -2.94 2.26
N VAL A 85 18.51 -3.27 1.63
CA VAL A 85 17.97 -4.63 1.54
C VAL A 85 17.52 -4.97 0.13
N ASP A 86 17.51 -6.26 -0.19
CA ASP A 86 16.85 -6.77 -1.39
C ASP A 86 15.33 -6.54 -1.29
N ALA A 87 14.75 -5.96 -2.34
CA ALA A 87 13.31 -5.77 -2.50
C ALA A 87 12.48 -7.05 -2.34
N ASN A 88 13.06 -8.22 -2.62
CA ASN A 88 12.38 -9.50 -2.42
C ASN A 88 12.04 -9.78 -0.95
N GLN A 89 12.70 -9.11 0.00
CA GLN A 89 12.36 -9.24 1.42
C GLN A 89 10.96 -8.70 1.74
N LEU A 90 10.44 -7.74 0.97
CA LEU A 90 9.06 -7.25 1.15
C LEU A 90 8.00 -8.36 0.99
N ASN A 91 8.31 -9.43 0.26
CA ASN A 91 7.41 -10.56 0.05
C ASN A 91 7.21 -11.39 1.33
N LEU A 92 8.10 -11.25 2.31
CA LEU A 92 8.03 -11.96 3.58
C LEU A 92 7.03 -11.26 4.50
N TRP A 93 5.99 -11.99 4.92
CA TRP A 93 5.00 -11.46 5.87
C TRP A 93 5.62 -10.99 7.19
N SER A 94 6.75 -11.57 7.57
CA SER A 94 7.49 -11.25 8.80
C SER A 94 8.57 -10.19 8.61
N PHE A 95 8.66 -9.53 7.44
CA PHE A 95 9.68 -8.52 7.19
C PHE A 95 9.45 -7.31 8.09
N ASN A 96 10.43 -7.01 8.95
CA ASN A 96 10.35 -5.93 9.91
C ASN A 96 10.89 -4.61 9.33
N MET A 97 10.03 -3.87 8.65
CA MET A 97 10.39 -2.56 8.08
C MET A 97 10.73 -1.50 9.15
N ILE A 98 10.31 -1.72 10.40
CA ILE A 98 10.47 -0.79 11.53
C ILE A 98 11.92 -0.71 12.02
N GLU A 99 12.74 -1.73 11.74
CA GLU A 99 14.17 -1.73 12.09
C GLU A 99 15.00 -0.75 11.24
N HIS A 100 14.40 -0.16 10.20
CA HIS A 100 15.05 0.79 9.33
C HIS A 100 14.72 2.25 9.71
N SER A 101 15.68 3.15 9.50
CA SER A 101 15.47 4.59 9.65
C SER A 101 14.38 5.07 8.69
N ASP A 102 13.50 5.94 9.17
CA ASP A 102 12.35 6.46 8.40
C ASP A 102 11.52 5.35 7.76
N PRO A 103 10.87 4.47 8.55
CA PRO A 103 10.31 3.21 8.09
C PRO A 103 9.28 3.39 6.97
N LEU A 104 8.48 4.46 6.99
CA LEU A 104 7.54 4.77 5.92
C LEU A 104 8.25 5.17 4.62
N THR A 105 9.20 6.10 4.70
CA THR A 105 10.01 6.53 3.55
C THR A 105 10.70 5.33 2.92
N PHE A 106 11.40 4.53 3.74
CA PHE A 106 12.08 3.32 3.31
C PHE A 106 11.13 2.33 2.61
N THR A 107 9.98 2.05 3.22
CA THR A 107 8.99 1.09 2.67
C THR A 107 8.40 1.59 1.36
N VAL A 108 8.16 2.90 1.20
CA VAL A 108 7.70 3.51 -0.06
C VAL A 108 8.73 3.30 -1.17
N LEU A 109 9.99 3.66 -0.92
CA LEU A 109 11.05 3.52 -1.93
C LEU A 109 11.26 2.05 -2.32
N LEU A 110 11.29 1.16 -1.33
CA LEU A 110 11.47 -0.27 -1.55
C LEU A 110 10.28 -0.87 -2.33
N THR A 111 9.04 -0.45 -2.04
CA THR A 111 7.84 -0.92 -2.74
C THR A 111 7.79 -0.44 -4.19
N PHE A 112 8.10 0.83 -4.44
CA PHE A 112 8.17 1.39 -5.80
C PHE A 112 9.24 0.70 -6.63
N HIS A 113 10.36 0.38 -6.00
CA HIS A 113 11.45 -0.37 -6.61
C HIS A 113 11.05 -1.83 -6.89
N ALA A 114 10.44 -2.53 -5.92
CA ALA A 114 10.01 -3.92 -6.03
C ALA A 114 9.09 -4.16 -7.23
N HIS A 115 8.11 -3.26 -7.39
CA HIS A 115 7.08 -3.30 -8.45
C HIS A 115 7.50 -2.63 -9.76
N ASN A 116 8.75 -2.18 -9.89
CA ASN A 116 9.26 -1.51 -11.08
C ASN A 116 8.46 -0.25 -11.50
N ILE A 117 7.80 0.40 -10.54
CA ILE A 117 6.94 1.57 -10.77
C ILE A 117 7.77 2.74 -11.28
N ILE A 118 8.97 2.91 -10.72
CA ILE A 118 9.90 4.00 -11.04
C ILE A 118 10.25 3.98 -12.53
N SER A 119 10.73 2.85 -13.05
CA SER A 119 11.07 2.73 -14.47
C SER A 119 9.84 2.74 -15.38
N HIS A 120 8.76 2.09 -14.97
CA HIS A 120 7.55 1.99 -15.78
C HIS A 120 6.94 3.38 -16.05
N TYR A 121 6.84 4.21 -15.02
CA TYR A 121 6.27 5.56 -15.12
C TYR A 121 7.32 6.66 -15.30
N ARG A 122 8.61 6.31 -15.40
CA ARG A 122 9.73 7.25 -15.53
C ARG A 122 9.73 8.31 -14.42
N ILE A 123 9.49 7.85 -13.20
CA ILE A 123 9.47 8.72 -12.01
C ILE A 123 10.89 9.18 -11.73
N ASP A 124 11.08 10.49 -11.61
CA ASP A 124 12.33 11.06 -11.15
C ASP A 124 12.61 10.65 -9.69
N ILE A 125 13.83 10.17 -9.42
CA ILE A 125 14.19 9.56 -8.13
C ILE A 125 14.15 10.59 -7.00
N GLU A 126 14.61 11.81 -7.25
CA GLU A 126 14.64 12.87 -6.22
C GLU A 126 13.24 13.38 -5.92
N THR A 127 12.37 13.40 -6.93
CA THR A 127 10.93 13.65 -6.76
C THR A 127 10.28 12.57 -5.89
N LEU A 128 10.60 11.29 -6.12
CA LEU A 128 10.07 10.19 -5.30
C LEU A 128 10.55 10.27 -3.84
N LYS A 129 11.85 10.54 -3.62
CA LYS A 129 12.40 10.72 -2.27
C LYS A 129 11.72 11.88 -1.56
N SER A 130 11.59 13.02 -2.23
CA SER A 130 10.94 14.23 -1.70
C SER A 130 9.47 13.96 -1.33
N PHE A 131 8.74 13.24 -2.19
CA PHE A 131 7.38 12.77 -1.90
C PHE A 131 7.34 11.88 -0.65
N ALA A 132 8.22 10.89 -0.56
CA ALA A 132 8.27 9.95 0.56
C ALA A 132 8.58 10.65 1.89
N HIS A 133 9.49 11.62 1.90
CA HIS A 133 9.76 12.46 3.08
C HIS A 133 8.56 13.31 3.48
N ALA A 134 7.93 14.02 2.54
CA ALA A 134 6.75 14.83 2.82
C ALA A 134 5.57 13.99 3.34
N LEU A 135 5.42 12.76 2.85
CA LEU A 135 4.44 11.80 3.36
C LEU A 135 4.72 11.44 4.83
N THR A 136 5.97 11.12 5.17
CA THR A 136 6.40 10.82 6.54
C THR A 136 6.22 12.00 7.48
N GLU A 137 6.52 13.23 7.04
CA GLU A 137 6.22 14.46 7.80
C GLU A 137 4.72 14.62 8.07
N GLY A 138 3.88 14.29 7.09
CA GLY A 138 2.42 14.30 7.25
C GLY A 138 1.94 13.37 8.37
N TYR A 139 2.49 12.15 8.45
CA TYR A 139 2.17 11.18 9.51
C TYR A 139 2.68 11.61 10.89
N THR A 140 3.88 12.20 10.95
CA THR A 140 4.52 12.57 12.23
C THR A 140 4.02 13.90 12.80
N LYS A 141 3.39 14.76 11.97
CA LYS A 141 2.89 16.10 12.33
C LYS A 141 2.11 16.17 13.64
N PHE A 142 1.19 15.22 13.86
CA PHE A 142 0.30 15.22 15.03
C PHE A 142 0.73 14.25 16.12
N ARG A 143 1.83 13.52 15.93
CA ARG A 143 2.37 12.53 16.88
C ARG A 143 1.28 11.59 17.41
N ALA A 144 0.41 11.11 16.52
CA ALA A 144 -0.62 10.15 16.90
C ALA A 144 0.05 8.86 17.41
N VAL A 145 -0.46 8.32 18.52
CA VAL A 145 0.14 7.13 19.16
C VAL A 145 0.10 5.91 18.22
N TYR A 146 -0.95 5.79 17.42
CA TYR A 146 -1.14 4.68 16.47
C TYR A 146 -1.02 5.11 15.01
N HIS A 147 -1.67 6.20 14.61
CA HIS A 147 -1.68 6.67 13.21
C HIS A 147 -0.40 7.44 12.85
N ASN A 148 0.74 6.77 12.95
CA ASN A 148 2.07 7.31 12.68
C ASN A 148 2.71 6.62 11.46
N ASP A 149 3.94 7.03 11.15
CA ASP A 149 4.74 6.53 10.04
C ASP A 149 5.03 5.03 10.14
N TYR A 150 5.24 4.50 11.36
CA TYR A 150 5.37 3.05 11.58
C TYR A 150 4.14 2.28 11.11
N HIS A 151 2.94 2.75 11.49
CA HIS A 151 1.70 2.13 11.05
C HIS A 151 1.49 2.26 9.54
N GLY A 152 1.82 3.42 8.96
CA GLY A 152 1.78 3.59 7.50
C GLY A 152 2.68 2.60 6.77
N ALA A 153 3.89 2.35 7.29
CA ALA A 153 4.84 1.40 6.72
C ALA A 153 4.34 -0.05 6.80
N ASP A 154 3.82 -0.45 7.96
CA ASP A 154 3.23 -1.78 8.21
C ASP A 154 2.05 -2.07 7.27
N VAL A 155 1.12 -1.12 7.14
CA VAL A 155 -0.03 -1.25 6.23
C VAL A 155 0.44 -1.35 4.78
N LEU A 156 1.41 -0.54 4.34
CA LEU A 156 1.92 -0.59 2.98
C LEU A 156 2.57 -1.94 2.64
N GLN A 157 3.40 -2.48 3.52
CA GLN A 157 4.03 -3.79 3.33
C GLN A 157 2.98 -4.92 3.35
N THR A 158 1.98 -4.82 4.25
CA THR A 158 0.87 -5.78 4.30
C THR A 158 0.09 -5.78 3.00
N VAL A 159 -0.25 -4.61 2.46
CA VAL A 159 -0.94 -4.48 1.16
C VAL A 159 -0.08 -5.07 0.03
N HIS A 160 1.22 -4.80 0.01
CA HIS A 160 2.16 -5.42 -0.93
C HIS A 160 2.09 -6.96 -0.86
N CYS A 161 2.18 -7.53 0.35
CA CYS A 161 2.08 -8.97 0.59
C CYS A 161 0.76 -9.55 0.09
N LEU A 162 -0.36 -8.87 0.36
CA LEU A 162 -1.69 -9.31 -0.08
C LEU A 162 -1.80 -9.31 -1.60
N LEU A 163 -1.31 -8.27 -2.28
CA LEU A 163 -1.35 -8.17 -3.74
C LEU A 163 -0.57 -9.32 -4.42
N ILE A 164 0.60 -9.68 -3.89
CA ILE A 164 1.41 -10.78 -4.43
C ILE A 164 0.75 -12.14 -4.14
N LYS A 165 0.26 -12.37 -2.91
CA LYS A 165 -0.33 -13.66 -2.52
C LYS A 165 -1.69 -13.94 -3.15
N SER A 166 -2.44 -12.89 -3.48
CA SER A 166 -3.78 -13.00 -4.08
C SER A 166 -3.78 -13.21 -5.59
N ASN A 167 -2.60 -13.25 -6.24
CA ASN A 167 -2.46 -13.27 -7.70
C ASN A 167 -3.17 -12.10 -8.42
N LEU A 168 -3.52 -11.01 -7.72
CA LEU A 168 -4.12 -9.82 -8.33
C LEU A 168 -3.15 -9.02 -9.20
N LEU A 169 -1.85 -9.35 -9.13
CA LEU A 169 -0.79 -8.72 -9.92
C LEU A 169 -0.39 -9.51 -11.18
N ASN A 170 -1.09 -10.61 -11.50
CA ASN A 170 -0.84 -11.44 -12.68
C ASN A 170 -1.75 -11.08 -13.86
#